data_AF-A0A7Y5E9F6-F1
#
_entry.id   AF-A0A7Y5E9F6-F1
#
_cell.length_a   1.000
_cell.length_b   1.000
_cell.length_c   1.000
_cell.angle_alpha   90.00
_cell.angle_beta   90.00
_cell.angle_gamma   90.00
#
_symmetry.space_group_name_H-M   'P 1'
#
loop_
_entity.id
_entity.type
_entity.pdbx_description
1 polymer ?
#
loop_
_entity_poly.entity_id
_entity_poly.type
_entity_poly.pdbx_seq_one_letter_code
_entity_poly.pdbx_strand_id
1 'polypeptide(L)'
;MSHAYWYYALNGSRQGPFTLEQMHGFASTSAIQPETKVWQGAGDWVELKETVLASSIPKPVGPPPLAATDIDNRFVWALVGVQLVGGVIELISGAAIWWAFVILNIGLCIADERRLKAAGHSAPATWWALIVPGYLWKRAVLLGHKKNYFFAWIAAFVVSIALAAAGGDSAIEDAACPLVTDIIHKQLFQRSSCIAVTIDDEPSSGFYRATALLDNGNEIDITIQKKGDNIFVQVPRQ
;
A
#
# COMPACT_ATOMS: atom_id res chain seq x y z
N MET A 1 -37.32 37.54 -32.90
CA MET A 1 -36.15 37.36 -32.02
C MET A 1 -35.70 35.91 -32.19
N SER A 2 -34.50 35.66 -32.72
CA SER A 2 -33.98 34.31 -32.89
C SER A 2 -33.70 33.71 -31.52
N HIS A 3 -34.41 32.66 -31.13
CA HIS A 3 -34.11 31.93 -29.90
C HIS A 3 -32.71 31.33 -30.01
N ALA A 4 -31.76 31.83 -29.22
CA ALA A 4 -30.42 31.23 -29.14
C ALA A 4 -30.55 29.85 -28.50
N TYR A 5 -30.28 28.81 -29.29
CA TYR A 5 -30.35 27.43 -28.84
C TYR A 5 -29.01 27.01 -28.23
N TRP A 6 -29.08 26.51 -27.01
CA TRP A 6 -27.94 26.03 -26.25
C TRP A 6 -27.83 24.52 -26.32
N TYR A 7 -26.59 24.04 -26.22
CA TYR A 7 -26.28 22.63 -26.11
C TYR A 7 -25.26 22.42 -24.99
N TYR A 8 -25.27 21.26 -24.35
CA TYR A 8 -24.22 20.84 -23.42
C TYR A 8 -23.70 19.45 -23.80
N ALA A 9 -22.46 19.16 -23.42
CA ALA A 9 -21.83 17.86 -23.64
C ALA A 9 -21.99 16.98 -22.39
N LEU A 10 -22.51 15.77 -22.56
CA LEU A 10 -22.62 14.77 -21.49
C LEU A 10 -22.25 13.39 -22.05
N ASN A 11 -21.31 12.71 -21.40
CA ASN A 11 -20.84 11.38 -21.79
C ASN A 11 -20.47 11.27 -23.29
N GLY A 12 -19.79 12.29 -23.82
CA GLY A 12 -19.37 12.33 -25.23
C GLY A 12 -20.49 12.63 -26.24
N SER A 13 -21.73 12.82 -25.79
CA SER A 13 -22.87 13.17 -26.65
C SER A 13 -23.31 14.62 -26.45
N ARG A 14 -23.79 15.24 -27.54
CA ARG A 14 -24.38 16.59 -27.52
C ARG A 14 -25.85 16.52 -27.13
N GLN A 15 -26.22 17.23 -26.08
CA GLN A 15 -27.59 17.35 -25.59
C GLN A 15 -28.18 18.71 -25.96
N GLY A 16 -29.38 18.73 -26.53
CA GLY A 16 -30.10 19.94 -26.94
C GLY A 16 -30.84 19.75 -28.27
N PRO A 17 -31.44 20.82 -28.84
CA PRO A 17 -31.34 22.21 -28.39
C PRO A 17 -32.18 22.52 -27.15
N PHE A 18 -31.66 23.38 -26.27
CA PHE A 18 -32.36 23.93 -25.09
C PHE A 18 -32.42 25.46 -25.14
N THR A 19 -33.39 26.03 -24.43
CA THR A 19 -33.43 27.48 -24.21
C THR A 19 -32.47 27.88 -23.08
N LEU A 20 -32.09 29.16 -23.04
CA LEU A 20 -31.27 29.69 -21.95
C LEU A 20 -31.92 29.47 -20.57
N GLU A 21 -33.25 29.62 -20.47
CA GLU A 21 -34.00 29.36 -19.23
C GLU A 21 -33.91 27.89 -18.78
N GLN A 22 -34.01 26.94 -19.71
CA GLN A 22 -33.82 25.51 -19.40
C GLN A 22 -32.39 25.24 -18.92
N MET A 23 -31.39 25.88 -19.53
CA MET A 23 -30.00 25.78 -19.10
C MET A 23 -29.78 26.34 -17.69
N HIS A 24 -30.42 27.45 -17.33
CA HIS A 24 -30.42 27.98 -15.97
C HIS A 24 -31.07 26.99 -14.98
N GLY A 25 -32.16 26.34 -15.37
CA GLY A 25 -32.78 25.26 -14.59
C GLY A 25 -31.86 24.06 -14.38
N PHE A 26 -31.14 23.64 -15.41
CA PHE A 26 -30.16 22.55 -15.29
C PHE A 26 -28.97 22.91 -14.40
N ALA A 27 -28.49 24.16 -14.46
CA ALA A 27 -27.42 24.64 -13.60
C ALA A 27 -27.87 24.72 -12.13
N SER A 28 -29.08 25.22 -11.87
CA SER A 28 -29.59 25.35 -10.49
C SER A 28 -29.92 24.00 -9.83
N THR A 29 -30.35 23.02 -10.62
CA THR A 29 -30.61 21.64 -10.17
C THR A 29 -29.36 20.75 -10.13
N SER A 30 -28.18 21.30 -10.44
CA SER A 30 -26.91 20.56 -10.54
C SER A 30 -26.93 19.40 -11.55
N ALA A 31 -27.82 19.46 -12.56
CA ALA A 31 -27.82 18.51 -13.68
C ALA A 31 -26.61 18.71 -14.61
N ILE A 32 -26.05 19.92 -14.61
CA ILE A 32 -24.80 20.30 -15.28
C ILE A 32 -23.87 20.98 -14.27
N GLN A 33 -22.57 20.66 -14.34
CA GLN A 33 -21.53 21.10 -13.39
C GLN A 33 -20.72 22.28 -13.95
N PRO A 34 -19.96 23.03 -13.12
CA PRO A 34 -19.15 24.18 -13.56
C PRO A 34 -18.21 23.90 -14.74
N GLU A 35 -17.63 22.70 -14.77
CA GLU A 35 -16.72 22.19 -15.80
C GLU A 35 -17.44 21.57 -17.01
N THR A 36 -18.77 21.49 -16.99
CA THR A 36 -19.54 20.97 -18.12
C THR A 36 -19.38 21.89 -19.31
N LYS A 37 -19.01 21.32 -20.47
CA LYS A 37 -18.88 22.08 -21.71
C LYS A 37 -20.26 22.44 -22.26
N VAL A 38 -20.45 23.72 -22.52
CA VAL A 38 -21.67 24.30 -23.10
C VAL A 38 -21.35 25.03 -24.39
N TRP A 39 -22.31 25.11 -25.29
CA TRP A 39 -22.19 25.79 -26.57
C TRP A 39 -23.41 26.66 -26.83
N GLN A 40 -23.17 27.93 -27.13
CA GLN A 40 -24.18 29.00 -27.19
C GLN A 40 -24.72 29.27 -28.60
N GLY A 41 -24.57 28.33 -29.53
CA GLY A 41 -24.99 28.51 -30.92
C GLY A 41 -23.90 29.07 -31.85
N ALA A 42 -22.76 29.51 -31.32
CA ALA A 42 -21.65 30.06 -32.08
C ALA A 42 -20.30 29.88 -31.34
N GLY A 43 -19.21 29.77 -32.11
CA GLY A 43 -17.85 29.62 -31.58
C GLY A 43 -17.54 28.20 -31.11
N ASP A 44 -16.55 28.07 -30.22
CA ASP A 44 -16.13 26.80 -29.63
C ASP A 44 -16.93 26.44 -28.38
N TRP A 45 -16.79 25.19 -27.94
CA TRP A 45 -17.32 24.72 -26.66
C TRP A 45 -16.56 25.37 -25.50
N VAL A 46 -17.28 25.98 -24.56
CA VAL A 46 -16.72 26.69 -23.41
C VAL A 46 -17.22 26.05 -22.11
N GLU A 47 -16.44 26.12 -21.02
CA GLU A 47 -16.89 25.63 -19.71
C GLU A 47 -18.01 26.50 -19.14
N LEU A 48 -19.00 25.87 -18.50
CA LEU A 48 -20.19 26.55 -17.96
C LEU A 48 -19.82 27.71 -17.03
N LYS A 49 -18.80 27.54 -16.19
CA LYS A 49 -18.31 28.56 -15.24
C LYS A 49 -17.80 29.86 -15.91
N GLU A 50 -17.48 29.81 -17.20
CA GLU A 50 -16.97 30.96 -17.96
C GLU A 50 -18.10 31.67 -18.75
N THR A 51 -19.33 31.18 -18.64
CA THR A 51 -20.50 31.72 -19.36
C THR A 51 -21.47 32.43 -18.42
N VAL A 52 -22.51 33.06 -19.00
CA VAL A 52 -23.61 33.69 -18.25
C VAL A 52 -24.35 32.73 -17.30
N LEU A 53 -24.27 31.42 -17.55
CA LEU A 53 -24.87 30.37 -16.72
C LEU A 53 -24.17 30.19 -15.36
N ALA A 54 -22.93 30.71 -15.20
CA ALA A 54 -22.17 30.62 -13.96
C ALA A 54 -22.92 31.21 -12.75
N SER A 55 -23.74 32.23 -12.99
CA SER A 55 -24.56 32.90 -11.96
C SER A 55 -25.63 31.98 -11.34
N SER A 56 -26.04 30.92 -12.04
CA SER A 56 -27.07 29.98 -11.60
C SER A 56 -26.52 28.73 -10.95
N ILE A 57 -25.19 28.59 -10.87
CA ILE A 57 -24.56 27.53 -10.10
C ILE A 57 -24.70 27.86 -8.61
N PRO A 58 -25.28 26.96 -7.79
CA PRO A 58 -25.29 27.13 -6.34
C PRO A 58 -23.87 27.33 -5.81
N LYS A 59 -23.63 28.44 -5.08
CA LYS A 59 -22.34 28.66 -4.42
C LYS A 59 -22.16 27.61 -3.31
N PRO A 60 -20.94 27.06 -3.11
CA PRO A 60 -20.68 26.12 -2.02
C PRO A 60 -21.10 26.74 -0.68
N VAL A 61 -21.97 26.06 0.06
CA VAL A 61 -22.44 26.51 1.37
C VAL A 61 -21.38 26.14 2.42
N GLY A 62 -20.48 27.06 2.73
CA GLY A 62 -19.46 26.88 3.77
C GLY A 62 -18.27 27.84 3.66
N PRO A 63 -17.43 27.96 4.70
CA PRO A 63 -16.14 28.63 4.57
C PRO A 63 -15.30 27.89 3.50
N PRO A 64 -14.42 28.60 2.78
CA PRO A 64 -13.53 27.95 1.82
C PRO A 64 -12.72 26.86 2.53
N PRO A 65 -12.47 25.71 1.87
CA PRO A 65 -11.67 24.64 2.46
C PRO A 65 -10.29 25.17 2.83
N LEU A 66 -9.72 24.62 3.92
CA LEU A 66 -8.37 24.99 4.35
C LEU A 66 -7.38 24.79 3.20
N ALA A 67 -6.37 25.66 3.09
CA ALA A 67 -5.36 25.52 2.05
C ALA A 67 -4.72 24.12 2.14
N ALA A 68 -4.57 23.45 1.00
CA ALA A 68 -3.98 22.11 0.98
C ALA A 68 -2.57 22.09 1.58
N THR A 69 -1.86 23.22 1.59
CA THR A 69 -0.55 23.41 2.23
C THR A 69 -0.58 23.31 3.76
N ASP A 70 -1.73 23.57 4.39
CA ASP A 70 -1.90 23.56 5.84
C ASP A 70 -2.27 22.16 6.37
N ILE A 71 -2.47 21.19 5.47
CA ILE A 71 -2.78 19.81 5.82
C ILE A 71 -1.47 19.04 6.06
N ASP A 72 -1.17 18.80 7.34
CA ASP A 72 -0.02 18.00 7.75
C ASP A 72 0.02 16.61 7.10
N ASN A 73 1.20 16.21 6.61
CA ASN A 73 1.46 14.88 6.08
C ASN A 73 1.88 13.85 7.14
N ARG A 74 1.64 14.13 8.43
CA ARG A 74 2.11 13.30 9.55
C ARG A 74 1.56 11.87 9.53
N PHE A 75 0.27 11.69 9.22
CA PHE A 75 -0.37 10.37 9.18
C PHE A 75 0.13 9.52 8.01
N VAL A 76 0.43 10.19 6.90
CA VAL A 76 1.00 9.57 5.72
C VAL A 76 2.43 9.10 5.97
N TRP A 77 3.25 9.89 6.67
CA TRP A 77 4.58 9.45 7.08
C TRP A 77 4.54 8.40 8.19
N ALA A 78 3.55 8.44 9.07
CA ALA A 78 3.31 7.38 10.05
C ALA A 78 3.02 6.04 9.36
N LEU A 79 2.23 6.02 8.27
CA LEU A 79 2.00 4.80 7.47
C LEU A 79 3.31 4.20 6.94
N VAL A 80 4.23 5.04 6.45
CA VAL A 80 5.56 4.60 5.99
C VAL A 80 6.38 4.04 7.16
N GLY A 81 6.41 4.75 8.29
CA GLY A 81 7.15 4.31 9.48
C GLY A 81 6.62 3.00 10.07
N VAL A 82 5.30 2.83 10.09
CA VAL A 82 4.63 1.62 10.57
C VAL A 82 5.09 0.40 9.77
N GLN A 83 5.28 0.52 8.44
CA GLN A 83 5.78 -0.57 7.59
C GLN A 83 7.18 -1.04 8.01
N LEU A 84 8.08 -0.10 8.28
CA LEU A 84 9.45 -0.43 8.67
C LEU A 84 9.52 -1.01 10.08
N VAL A 85 8.79 -0.40 11.02
CA VAL A 85 8.75 -0.88 12.42
C VAL A 85 8.14 -2.28 12.50
N GLY A 86 7.07 -2.55 11.76
CA GLY A 86 6.47 -3.88 11.67
C GLY A 86 7.46 -4.94 11.19
N GLY A 87 8.17 -4.67 10.08
CA GLY A 87 9.16 -5.60 9.55
C GLY A 87 10.31 -5.89 10.52
N VAL A 88 10.79 -4.88 11.26
CA VAL A 88 11.83 -5.06 12.28
C VAL A 88 11.33 -5.90 13.47
N ILE A 89 10.09 -5.68 13.92
CA ILE A 89 9.52 -6.48 15.01
C ILE A 89 9.36 -7.95 14.59
N GLU A 90 8.86 -8.20 13.39
CA GLU A 90 8.71 -9.56 12.85
C GLU A 90 10.07 -10.26 12.74
N LEU A 91 11.10 -9.55 12.28
CA LEU A 91 12.47 -10.06 12.22
C LEU A 91 13.03 -10.46 13.59
N ILE A 92 12.82 -9.64 14.62
CA ILE A 92 13.37 -9.89 15.97
C ILE A 92 12.55 -10.93 16.74
N SER A 93 11.23 -10.89 16.61
CA SER A 93 10.33 -11.73 17.41
C SER A 93 10.02 -13.09 16.78
N GLY A 94 10.23 -13.24 15.46
CA GLY A 94 9.77 -14.40 14.70
C GLY A 94 8.25 -14.55 14.65
N ALA A 95 7.48 -13.56 15.13
CA ALA A 95 6.03 -13.63 15.23
C ALA A 95 5.35 -13.02 14.00
N ALA A 96 4.41 -13.76 13.42
CA ALA A 96 3.60 -13.31 12.30
C ALA A 96 2.57 -12.24 12.74
N ILE A 97 2.97 -10.96 12.69
CA ILE A 97 2.14 -9.81 13.10
C ILE A 97 1.43 -9.09 11.94
N TRP A 98 1.37 -9.74 10.77
CA TRP A 98 0.79 -9.17 9.54
C TRP A 98 -0.65 -8.66 9.72
N TRP A 99 -1.47 -9.32 10.54
CA TRP A 99 -2.85 -8.91 10.80
C TRP A 99 -2.93 -7.59 11.59
N ALA A 100 -2.06 -7.41 12.59
CA ALA A 100 -1.98 -6.20 13.38
C ALA A 100 -1.52 -5.01 12.51
N PHE A 101 -0.61 -5.30 11.58
CA PHE A 101 -0.15 -4.34 10.58
C PHE A 101 -1.29 -3.84 9.69
N VAL A 102 -2.12 -4.74 9.17
CA VAL A 102 -3.30 -4.40 8.35
C VAL A 102 -4.28 -3.52 9.13
N ILE A 103 -4.61 -3.90 10.38
CA ILE A 103 -5.53 -3.12 11.22
C ILE A 103 -5.02 -1.70 11.45
N LEU A 104 -3.72 -1.56 11.77
CA LEU A 104 -3.12 -0.25 12.04
C LEU A 104 -3.09 0.64 10.79
N ASN A 105 -2.79 0.09 9.61
CA ASN A 105 -2.79 0.83 8.34
C ASN A 105 -4.20 1.33 7.99
N ILE A 106 -5.20 0.46 8.12
CA ILE A 106 -6.61 0.82 7.89
C ILE A 106 -7.03 1.93 8.88
N GLY A 107 -6.70 1.77 10.16
CA GLY A 107 -6.99 2.76 11.19
C GLY A 107 -6.40 4.14 10.89
N LEU A 108 -5.13 4.18 10.45
CA LEU A 108 -4.45 5.42 10.05
C LEU A 108 -5.08 6.05 8.79
N CYS A 109 -5.48 5.25 7.80
CA CYS A 109 -6.18 5.76 6.61
C CYS A 109 -7.56 6.33 6.96
N ILE A 110 -8.31 5.68 7.86
CA ILE A 110 -9.60 6.20 8.34
C ILE A 110 -9.42 7.49 9.14
N ALA A 111 -8.37 7.58 9.97
CA ALA A 111 -8.06 8.80 10.73
C ALA A 111 -7.72 9.97 9.80
N ASP A 112 -6.90 9.73 8.75
CA ASP A 112 -6.61 10.73 7.73
C ASP A 112 -7.88 11.13 6.95
N GLU A 113 -8.75 10.16 6.60
CA GLU A 113 -10.03 10.42 5.92
C GLU A 113 -10.93 11.35 6.73
N ARG A 114 -11.08 11.10 8.03
CA ARG A 114 -11.87 11.94 8.95
C ARG A 114 -11.31 13.35 9.04
N ARG A 115 -9.98 13.50 9.04
CA ARG A 115 -9.31 14.81 9.11
C ARG A 115 -9.46 15.59 7.80
N LEU A 116 -9.38 14.93 6.64
CA LEU A 116 -9.63 15.56 5.34
C LEU A 116 -11.06 16.11 5.25
N LYS A 117 -12.05 15.31 5.67
CA LYS A 117 -13.45 15.75 5.70
C LYS A 117 -13.66 16.92 6.69
N ALA A 118 -13.02 16.87 7.86
CA ALA A 118 -13.08 17.96 8.83
C ALA A 118 -12.43 19.26 8.31
N ALA A 119 -11.46 19.17 7.38
CA ALA A 119 -10.83 20.30 6.72
C ALA A 119 -11.61 20.85 5.51
N GLY A 120 -12.78 20.27 5.19
CA GLY A 120 -13.61 20.67 4.06
C GLY A 120 -13.18 20.07 2.71
N HIS A 121 -12.25 19.10 2.71
CA HIS A 121 -11.79 18.44 1.49
C HIS A 121 -12.59 17.16 1.20
N SER A 122 -12.77 16.86 -0.08
CA SER A 122 -13.19 15.53 -0.49
C SER A 122 -12.11 14.51 -0.13
N ALA A 123 -12.49 13.41 0.53
CA ALA A 123 -11.55 12.34 0.88
C ALA A 123 -11.68 11.15 -0.08
N PRO A 124 -10.63 10.31 -0.24
CA PRO A 124 -10.74 9.03 -0.92
C PRO A 124 -11.86 8.18 -0.32
N ALA A 125 -12.53 7.36 -1.13
CA ALA A 125 -13.55 6.44 -0.62
C ALA A 125 -12.92 5.44 0.36
N THR A 126 -13.63 5.09 1.43
CA THR A 126 -13.09 4.29 2.55
C THR A 126 -12.54 2.93 2.13
N TRP A 127 -13.05 2.32 1.06
CA TRP A 127 -12.52 1.06 0.53
C TRP A 127 -11.07 1.17 0.04
N TRP A 128 -10.62 2.38 -0.35
CA TRP A 128 -9.21 2.63 -0.68
C TRP A 128 -8.29 2.42 0.53
N ALA A 129 -8.78 2.50 1.77
CA ALA A 129 -7.99 2.22 2.97
C ALA A 129 -7.45 0.77 3.02
N LEU A 130 -8.10 -0.17 2.32
CA LEU A 130 -7.60 -1.54 2.16
C LEU A 130 -6.41 -1.61 1.20
N ILE A 131 -6.31 -0.65 0.29
CA ILE A 131 -5.24 -0.54 -0.72
C ILE A 131 -4.46 0.73 -0.41
N VAL A 132 -3.61 0.67 0.63
CA VAL A 132 -2.84 1.82 1.14
C VAL A 132 -2.12 2.61 0.03
N PRO A 133 -1.43 1.98 -0.95
CA PRO A 133 -0.83 2.73 -2.08
C PRO A 133 -1.85 3.54 -2.87
N GLY A 134 -3.00 2.94 -3.17
CA GLY A 134 -4.07 3.59 -3.92
C GLY A 134 -4.71 4.74 -3.13
N TYR A 135 -4.88 4.56 -1.81
CA TYR A 135 -5.31 5.62 -0.91
C TYR A 135 -4.36 6.83 -0.95
N LEU A 136 -3.06 6.58 -0.76
CA LEU A 136 -2.03 7.63 -0.76
C LEU A 136 -1.98 8.36 -2.10
N TRP A 137 -2.03 7.64 -3.22
CA TRP A 137 -2.07 8.26 -4.54
C TRP A 137 -3.30 9.14 -4.71
N LYS A 138 -4.50 8.61 -4.40
CA LYS A 138 -5.76 9.34 -4.59
C LYS A 138 -5.80 10.59 -3.71
N ARG A 139 -5.33 10.49 -2.46
CA ARG A 139 -5.15 11.64 -1.57
C ARG A 139 -4.22 12.70 -2.19
N ALA A 140 -3.08 12.30 -2.75
CA ALA A 140 -2.13 13.22 -3.38
C ALA A 140 -2.78 13.99 -4.55
N VAL A 141 -3.56 13.30 -5.37
CA VAL A 141 -4.29 13.90 -6.49
C VAL A 141 -5.35 14.90 -6.01
N LEU A 142 -6.13 14.53 -4.99
CA LEU A 142 -7.18 15.39 -4.43
C LEU A 142 -6.62 16.67 -3.79
N LEU A 143 -5.45 16.58 -3.14
CA LEU A 143 -4.80 17.71 -2.49
C LEU A 143 -3.84 18.49 -3.39
N GLY A 144 -3.60 18.02 -4.62
CA GLY A 144 -2.57 18.59 -5.51
C GLY A 144 -1.14 18.46 -4.98
N HIS A 145 -0.89 17.53 -4.05
CA HIS A 145 0.42 17.31 -3.43
C HIS A 145 1.33 16.43 -4.30
N LYS A 146 2.64 16.55 -4.09
CA LYS A 146 3.63 15.62 -4.68
C LYS A 146 3.43 14.21 -4.10
N LYS A 147 3.58 13.18 -4.93
CA LYS A 147 3.34 11.75 -4.60
C LYS A 147 4.52 11.09 -3.87
N ASN A 148 5.40 11.86 -3.23
CA ASN A 148 6.66 11.35 -2.68
C ASN A 148 6.43 10.27 -1.62
N TYR A 149 5.41 10.44 -0.79
CA TYR A 149 5.04 9.47 0.23
C TYR A 149 4.48 8.15 -0.32
N PHE A 150 3.85 8.18 -1.50
CA PHE A 150 3.41 6.95 -2.18
C PHE A 150 4.63 6.09 -2.55
N PHE A 151 5.65 6.72 -3.15
CA PHE A 151 6.89 6.03 -3.50
C PHE A 151 7.67 5.59 -2.26
N ALA A 152 7.70 6.41 -1.21
CA ALA A 152 8.32 6.05 0.06
C ALA A 152 7.64 4.84 0.71
N TRP A 153 6.31 4.78 0.67
CA TRP A 153 5.56 3.62 1.17
C TRP A 153 5.87 2.35 0.36
N ILE A 154 5.89 2.44 -0.98
CA ILE A 154 6.25 1.30 -1.83
C ILE A 154 7.68 0.82 -1.53
N ALA A 155 8.63 1.74 -1.43
CA ALA A 155 10.01 1.40 -1.10
C ALA A 155 10.10 0.71 0.26
N ALA A 156 9.41 1.21 1.28
CA ALA A 156 9.36 0.59 2.60
C ALA A 156 8.72 -0.81 2.58
N PHE A 157 7.67 -1.00 1.77
CA PHE A 157 7.02 -2.30 1.60
C PHE A 157 7.96 -3.32 0.94
N VAL A 158 8.65 -2.92 -0.13
CA VAL A 158 9.65 -3.76 -0.81
C VAL A 158 10.79 -4.14 0.13
N VAL A 159 11.31 -3.18 0.91
CA VAL A 159 12.35 -3.43 1.93
C VAL A 159 11.85 -4.40 3.00
N SER A 160 10.63 -4.24 3.49
CA SER A 160 10.03 -5.14 4.47
C SER A 160 9.93 -6.58 3.95
N ILE A 161 9.54 -6.77 2.69
CA ILE A 161 9.49 -8.10 2.07
C ILE A 161 10.91 -8.68 1.93
N ALA A 162 11.87 -7.87 1.46
CA ALA A 162 13.25 -8.31 1.31
C ALA A 162 13.87 -8.75 2.65
N LEU A 163 13.60 -8.02 3.74
CA LEU A 163 14.02 -8.37 5.09
C LEU A 163 13.37 -9.67 5.58
N ALA A 164 12.07 -9.84 5.35
CA ALA A 164 11.36 -11.06 5.72
C ALA A 164 11.89 -12.28 4.96
N ALA A 165 12.21 -12.12 3.66
CA ALA A 165 12.83 -13.17 2.86
C ALA A 165 14.24 -13.54 3.36
N ALA A 166 15.03 -12.54 3.77
CA ALA A 166 16.39 -12.77 4.27
C ALA A 166 16.43 -13.41 5.68
N GLY A 167 15.43 -13.17 6.53
CA GLY A 167 15.40 -13.70 7.90
C GLY A 167 14.91 -15.15 8.03
N GLY A 168 14.35 -15.74 6.96
CA GLY A 168 13.79 -17.09 7.00
C GLY A 168 14.84 -18.18 7.18
N ASP A 169 16.00 -18.02 6.54
CA ASP A 169 17.06 -19.03 6.50
C ASP A 169 17.84 -19.07 7.82
N SER A 170 18.14 -17.90 8.40
CA SER A 170 18.90 -17.81 9.66
C SER A 170 18.21 -18.53 10.83
N ALA A 171 16.88 -18.48 10.90
CA ALA A 171 16.14 -19.17 11.96
C ALA A 171 16.22 -20.71 11.84
N ILE A 172 16.34 -21.23 10.61
CA ILE A 172 16.48 -22.67 10.36
C ILE A 172 17.91 -23.11 10.70
N GLU A 173 18.91 -22.32 10.31
CA GLU A 173 20.32 -22.54 10.64
C GLU A 173 20.54 -22.63 12.16
N ASP A 174 20.04 -21.65 12.91
CA ASP A 174 20.16 -21.59 14.37
C ASP A 174 19.48 -22.79 15.07
N ALA A 175 18.31 -23.20 14.57
CA ALA A 175 17.56 -24.32 15.13
C ALA A 175 18.16 -25.70 14.75
N ALA A 176 18.88 -25.80 13.64
CA ALA A 176 19.47 -27.05 13.16
C ALA A 176 20.71 -27.45 13.96
N CYS A 177 21.55 -26.50 14.38
CA CYS A 177 22.82 -26.77 15.05
C CYS A 177 22.73 -27.64 16.32
N PRO A 178 21.77 -27.44 17.25
CA PRO A 178 21.61 -28.34 18.39
C PRO A 178 21.15 -29.75 17.99
N LEU A 179 20.36 -29.90 16.92
CA LEU A 179 19.94 -31.20 16.39
C LEU A 179 21.14 -31.94 15.77
N VAL A 180 21.98 -31.24 15.03
CA VAL A 180 23.23 -31.77 14.47
C VAL A 180 24.13 -32.29 15.60
N THR A 181 24.31 -31.50 16.65
CA THR A 181 25.12 -31.88 17.83
C THR A 181 24.60 -33.17 18.46
N ASP A 182 23.27 -33.31 18.62
CA ASP A 182 22.67 -34.53 19.18
C ASP A 182 22.90 -35.77 18.30
N ILE A 183 22.78 -35.62 16.97
CA ILE A 183 23.05 -36.69 16.00
C ILE A 183 24.51 -37.13 16.06
N ILE A 184 25.45 -36.18 16.09
CA ILE A 184 26.89 -36.47 16.12
C ILE A 184 27.25 -37.25 17.39
N HIS A 185 26.74 -36.81 18.55
CA HIS A 185 27.02 -37.45 19.82
C HIS A 185 26.38 -38.84 19.95
N LYS A 186 25.11 -38.99 19.55
CA LYS A 186 24.35 -40.23 19.78
C LYS A 186 24.46 -41.26 18.68
N GLN A 187 24.54 -40.83 17.41
CA GLN A 187 24.49 -41.73 16.26
C GLN A 187 25.88 -41.96 15.65
N LEU A 188 26.70 -40.92 15.58
CA LEU A 188 28.06 -41.00 15.03
C LEU A 188 29.13 -41.28 16.10
N PHE A 189 28.74 -41.25 17.38
CA PHE A 189 29.61 -41.49 18.54
C PHE A 189 30.86 -40.59 18.58
N GLN A 190 30.80 -39.41 17.96
CA GLN A 190 31.87 -38.41 18.02
C GLN A 190 31.63 -37.46 19.19
N ARG A 191 32.68 -36.74 19.62
CA ARG A 191 32.62 -35.76 20.73
C ARG A 191 32.54 -34.31 20.26
N SER A 192 32.57 -34.09 18.95
CA SER A 192 32.55 -32.76 18.36
C SER A 192 31.14 -32.18 18.34
N SER A 193 31.02 -30.91 18.69
CA SER A 193 29.75 -30.18 18.68
C SER A 193 29.64 -29.25 17.47
N CYS A 194 28.41 -28.97 17.03
CA CYS A 194 28.17 -27.98 15.97
C CYS A 194 28.42 -26.55 16.51
N ILE A 195 29.10 -25.73 15.70
CA ILE A 195 29.29 -24.29 15.93
C ILE A 195 28.30 -23.48 15.11
N ALA A 196 28.15 -23.82 13.83
CA ALA A 196 27.31 -23.09 12.89
C ALA A 196 26.76 -24.03 11.83
N VAL A 197 25.59 -23.69 11.28
CA VAL A 197 24.99 -24.33 10.11
C VAL A 197 24.78 -23.24 9.07
N THR A 198 25.06 -23.55 7.80
CA THR A 198 24.84 -22.65 6.68
C THR A 198 24.04 -23.36 5.61
N ILE A 199 22.93 -22.77 5.18
CA ILE A 199 22.08 -23.29 4.11
C ILE A 199 22.74 -22.96 2.76
N ASP A 200 22.98 -23.99 1.96
CA ASP A 200 23.60 -23.88 0.64
C ASP A 200 22.54 -23.65 -0.45
N ASP A 201 21.49 -24.48 -0.46
CA ASP A 201 20.37 -24.37 -1.38
C ASP A 201 19.05 -24.94 -0.82
N GLU A 202 17.92 -24.55 -1.42
CA GLU A 202 16.59 -25.13 -1.16
C GLU A 202 16.09 -25.84 -2.43
N PRO A 203 16.44 -27.14 -2.63
CA PRO A 203 16.07 -27.85 -3.86
C PRO A 203 14.57 -28.11 -4.00
N SER A 204 13.82 -28.10 -2.89
CA SER A 204 12.37 -28.22 -2.87
C SER A 204 11.81 -27.47 -1.67
N SER A 205 10.61 -26.90 -1.79
CA SER A 205 10.00 -26.13 -0.69
C SER A 205 9.99 -26.92 0.63
N GLY A 206 10.63 -26.38 1.66
CA GLY A 206 10.77 -26.99 2.98
C GLY A 206 11.85 -28.08 3.08
N PHE A 207 12.68 -28.26 2.05
CA PHE A 207 13.81 -29.17 2.03
C PHE A 207 15.08 -28.39 1.65
N TYR A 208 16.03 -28.33 2.57
CA TYR A 208 17.25 -27.54 2.46
C TYR A 208 18.48 -28.45 2.45
N ARG A 209 19.47 -28.10 1.64
CA ARG A 209 20.84 -28.61 1.76
C ARG A 209 21.65 -27.59 2.54
N ALA A 210 22.43 -28.07 3.49
CA ALA A 210 23.20 -27.21 4.37
C ALA A 210 24.52 -27.89 4.75
N THR A 211 25.46 -27.08 5.19
CA THR A 211 26.76 -27.51 5.71
C THR A 211 26.86 -27.13 7.19
N ALA A 212 27.24 -28.06 8.05
CA ALA A 212 27.47 -27.81 9.47
C ALA A 212 28.97 -27.78 9.80
N LEU A 213 29.42 -26.70 10.41
CA LEU A 213 30.79 -26.52 10.91
C LEU A 213 30.88 -27.00 12.36
N LEU A 214 31.86 -27.85 12.65
CA LEU A 214 32.08 -28.44 13.97
C LEU A 214 33.23 -27.76 14.73
N ASP A 215 33.26 -27.95 16.04
CA ASP A 215 34.29 -27.42 16.94
C ASP A 215 35.72 -27.94 16.70
N ASN A 216 35.84 -29.08 16.03
CA ASN A 216 37.11 -29.63 15.59
C ASN A 216 37.58 -29.08 14.23
N GLY A 217 36.81 -28.17 13.62
CA GLY A 217 37.10 -27.56 12.31
C GLY A 217 36.68 -28.42 11.11
N ASN A 218 36.04 -29.57 11.33
CA ASN A 218 35.47 -30.37 10.24
C ASN A 218 34.10 -29.83 9.82
N GLU A 219 33.79 -30.01 8.55
CA GLU A 219 32.48 -29.69 7.97
C GLU A 219 31.76 -30.99 7.60
N ILE A 220 30.45 -31.03 7.83
CA ILE A 220 29.60 -32.15 7.43
C ILE A 220 28.40 -31.65 6.63
N ASP A 221 28.14 -32.30 5.50
CA ASP A 221 26.95 -32.04 4.70
C ASP A 221 25.72 -32.61 5.43
N ILE A 222 24.67 -31.80 5.52
CA ILE A 222 23.41 -32.18 6.13
C ILE A 222 22.24 -31.81 5.22
N THR A 223 21.11 -32.46 5.46
CA THR A 223 19.84 -32.09 4.84
C THR A 223 18.84 -31.75 5.94
N ILE A 224 18.10 -30.67 5.74
CA ILE A 224 17.13 -30.15 6.70
C ILE A 224 15.74 -30.21 6.07
N GLN A 225 14.79 -30.82 6.76
CA GLN A 225 13.37 -30.83 6.38
C GLN A 225 12.54 -30.05 7.39
N LYS A 226 11.79 -29.06 6.90
CA LYS A 226 10.80 -28.32 7.69
C LYS A 226 9.40 -28.89 7.42
N LYS A 227 8.79 -29.52 8.44
CA LYS A 227 7.41 -30.02 8.39
C LYS A 227 6.56 -29.29 9.43
N GLY A 228 5.89 -28.23 8.99
CA GLY A 228 5.20 -27.30 9.91
C GLY A 228 6.21 -26.56 10.77
N ASP A 229 6.06 -26.63 12.10
CA ASP A 229 6.98 -26.02 13.07
C ASP A 229 8.17 -26.93 13.45
N ASN A 230 8.17 -28.19 13.01
CA ASN A 230 9.24 -29.13 13.35
C ASN A 230 10.33 -29.17 12.27
N ILE A 231 11.58 -29.13 12.73
CA ILE A 231 12.79 -29.23 11.91
C ILE A 231 13.40 -30.61 12.10
N PHE A 232 13.65 -31.30 11.00
CA PHE A 232 14.30 -32.60 10.98
C PHE A 232 15.63 -32.48 10.26
N VAL A 233 16.72 -32.89 10.92
CA VAL A 233 18.05 -32.91 10.32
C VAL A 233 18.44 -34.35 10.00
N GLN A 234 19.00 -34.56 8.82
CA GLN A 234 19.54 -35.85 8.40
C GLN A 234 20.98 -35.66 7.91
N VAL A 235 21.89 -36.44 8.48
CA VAL A 235 23.28 -36.55 8.02
C VAL A 235 23.35 -37.73 7.05
N PRO A 236 23.68 -37.53 5.77
CA PRO A 236 23.89 -38.62 4.83
C PRO A 236 24.98 -39.56 5.36
N ARG A 237 24.82 -40.88 5.14
CA ARG A 237 25.94 -41.80 5.39
C ARG A 237 27.03 -41.49 4.39
N GLN A 238 28.17 -41.02 4.89
CA GLN A 238 29.41 -40.86 4.13
C GLN A 238 30.13 -42.20 3.99
#